data_AF-A0A7C4V426-F1
#
_entry.id   AF-A0A7C4V426-F1
#
_cell.length_a   1.000
_cell.length_b   1.000
_cell.length_c   1.000
_cell.angle_alpha   90.00
_cell.angle_beta   90.00
_cell.angle_gamma   90.00
#
_symmetry.space_group_name_H-M   'P 1'
#
loop_
_entity.id
_entity.type
_entity.pdbx_description
1 polymer ?
#
loop_
_entity_poly.entity_id
_entity_poly.type
_entity_poly.pdbx_seq_one_letter_code
_entity_poly.pdbx_strand_id
1 'polypeptide(L)'
;MRRWDLAQLLAFLGLLGLVLGAPFLLDPARADDLLIRWTVRLSLAYWTLAVTTLLLGESADTSRLGGKTRFGRWCWTFAWASYLIHLAVAFHFYHQWSHHHAMEHTREVSGSGEGIFVSHLFTILWTLDVLWWWVAPGLYMRRPVWVGLLLHGFMVFIIFNGTVVYETGMIRWAGLAMFTWLGAMALIRMLKQVRPVQRIDQPR
;
A
#
# COMPACT_ATOMS: atom_id res chain seq x y z
N MET A 1 21.46 -4.71 11.42
CA MET A 1 20.39 -5.30 10.58
C MET A 1 20.37 -6.81 10.80
N ARG A 2 19.24 -7.45 11.15
CA ARG A 2 19.23 -8.92 11.36
C ARG A 2 19.23 -9.63 10.00
N ARG A 3 19.69 -10.89 9.95
CA ARG A 3 19.70 -11.72 8.72
C ARG A 3 18.36 -11.72 7.97
N TRP A 4 17.24 -11.74 8.69
CA TRP A 4 15.89 -11.67 8.14
C TRP A 4 15.56 -10.32 7.47
N ASP A 5 16.03 -9.19 8.00
CA ASP A 5 15.83 -7.88 7.34
C ASP A 5 16.59 -7.82 6.02
N LEU A 6 17.84 -8.31 6.04
CA LEU A 6 18.69 -8.33 4.86
C LEU A 6 18.05 -9.19 3.78
N ALA A 7 17.52 -10.36 4.12
CA ALA A 7 16.83 -11.23 3.17
C ALA A 7 15.60 -10.54 2.55
N GLN A 8 14.78 -9.84 3.34
CA GLN A 8 13.61 -9.10 2.84
C GLN A 8 14.02 -7.95 1.92
N LEU A 9 15.05 -7.19 2.30
CA LEU A 9 15.59 -6.11 1.49
C LEU A 9 16.17 -6.62 0.18
N LEU A 10 16.97 -7.69 0.20
CA LEU A 10 17.54 -8.29 -1.00
C LEU A 10 16.46 -8.86 -1.93
N ALA A 11 15.44 -9.52 -1.37
CA ALA A 11 14.31 -10.01 -2.15
C ALA A 11 13.54 -8.86 -2.82
N PHE A 12 13.29 -7.77 -2.09
CA PHE A 12 12.69 -6.57 -2.65
C PHE A 12 13.54 -5.94 -3.76
N LEU A 13 14.85 -5.75 -3.52
CA LEU A 13 15.76 -5.17 -4.51
C LEU A 13 15.87 -6.05 -5.77
N GLY A 14 15.90 -7.37 -5.62
CA GLY A 14 15.89 -8.30 -6.75
C GLY A 14 14.59 -8.22 -7.55
N LEU A 15 13.44 -8.21 -6.87
CA LEU A 15 12.13 -8.07 -7.52
C LEU A 15 11.96 -6.70 -8.18
N LEU A 16 12.40 -5.63 -7.52
CA LEU A 16 12.39 -4.29 -8.06
C LEU A 16 13.29 -4.19 -9.30
N GLY A 17 14.51 -4.74 -9.24
CA GLY A 17 15.42 -4.82 -10.38
C GLY A 17 14.80 -5.56 -11.56
N LEU A 18 14.09 -6.66 -11.30
CA LEU A 18 13.33 -7.37 -12.34
C LEU A 18 12.21 -6.49 -12.92
N VAL A 19 11.42 -5.84 -12.06
CA VAL A 19 10.32 -4.95 -12.48
C VAL A 19 10.80 -3.77 -13.31
N LEU A 20 11.98 -3.23 -13.00
CA LEU A 20 12.58 -2.12 -13.73
C LEU A 20 13.33 -2.55 -14.99
N GLY A 21 13.98 -3.73 -14.98
CA GLY A 21 14.82 -4.18 -16.08
C GLY A 21 14.08 -4.98 -17.16
N ALA A 22 13.14 -5.84 -16.77
CA ALA A 22 12.49 -6.76 -17.69
C ALA A 22 11.68 -6.08 -18.81
N PRO A 23 11.00 -4.94 -18.62
CA PRO A 23 10.36 -4.23 -19.72
C PRO A 23 11.29 -3.92 -20.89
N PHE A 24 12.53 -3.51 -20.60
CA PHE A 24 13.55 -3.23 -21.63
C PHE A 24 14.10 -4.46 -22.33
N LEU A 25 13.94 -5.65 -21.73
CA LEU A 25 14.40 -6.91 -22.32
C LEU A 25 13.28 -7.61 -23.10
N LEU A 26 12.04 -7.50 -22.63
CA LEU A 26 10.89 -8.22 -23.16
C LEU A 26 10.18 -7.44 -24.26
N ASP A 27 10.04 -6.13 -24.10
CA ASP A 27 9.35 -5.26 -25.07
C ASP A 27 9.84 -3.81 -24.98
N PRO A 28 11.01 -3.50 -25.57
CA PRO A 28 11.60 -2.16 -25.53
C PRO A 28 10.67 -1.07 -26.06
N ALA A 29 9.78 -1.39 -27.00
CA ALA A 29 8.88 -0.43 -27.63
C ALA A 29 7.74 0.02 -26.70
N ARG A 30 7.46 -0.72 -25.63
CA ARG A 30 6.44 -0.41 -24.61
C ARG A 30 7.01 -0.32 -23.20
N ALA A 31 8.33 -0.16 -23.08
CA ALA A 31 9.01 -0.25 -21.80
C ALA A 31 8.53 0.82 -20.81
N ASP A 32 8.24 2.02 -21.28
CA ASP A 32 7.70 3.15 -20.51
C ASP A 32 6.32 2.85 -19.90
N ASP A 33 5.35 2.42 -20.70
CA ASP A 33 4.01 2.04 -20.25
C ASP A 33 4.07 0.85 -19.26
N LEU A 34 4.90 -0.15 -19.58
CA LEU A 34 5.10 -1.31 -18.70
C LEU A 34 5.72 -0.92 -17.36
N LEU A 35 6.71 -0.02 -17.34
CA LEU A 35 7.33 0.46 -16.10
C LEU A 35 6.30 1.15 -15.21
N ILE A 36 5.48 2.06 -15.76
CA ILE A 36 4.46 2.77 -15.00
C ILE A 36 3.47 1.77 -14.39
N ARG A 37 2.98 0.82 -15.18
CA ARG A 37 2.03 -0.20 -14.73
C ARG A 37 2.62 -1.16 -13.71
N TRP A 38 3.85 -1.63 -13.91
CA TRP A 38 4.44 -2.64 -13.04
C TRP A 38 4.87 -2.07 -11.70
N THR A 39 5.37 -0.83 -11.68
CA THR A 39 5.74 -0.14 -10.43
C THR A 39 4.52 0.13 -9.53
N VAL A 40 3.39 0.57 -10.10
CA VAL A 40 2.14 0.74 -9.31
C VAL A 40 1.58 -0.60 -8.84
N ARG A 41 1.61 -1.64 -9.69
CA ARG A 41 1.16 -2.99 -9.29
C ARG A 41 2.01 -3.58 -8.17
N LEU A 42 3.33 -3.37 -8.22
CA LEU A 42 4.24 -3.78 -7.16
C LEU A 42 3.92 -3.06 -5.84
N SER A 43 3.68 -1.75 -5.91
CA SER A 43 3.21 -0.97 -4.76
C SER A 43 1.92 -1.54 -4.16
N LEU A 44 0.90 -1.78 -4.98
CA LEU A 44 -0.40 -2.32 -4.54
C LEU A 44 -0.29 -3.73 -3.97
N ALA A 45 0.57 -4.60 -4.53
CA ALA A 45 0.81 -5.93 -4.02
C ALA A 45 1.41 -5.88 -2.60
N TYR A 46 2.44 -5.06 -2.39
CA TYR A 46 3.04 -4.88 -1.07
C TYR A 46 2.10 -4.19 -0.08
N TRP A 47 1.30 -3.21 -0.54
CA TRP A 47 0.29 -2.55 0.29
C TRP A 47 -0.76 -3.55 0.76
N THR A 48 -1.26 -4.40 -0.13
CA THR A 48 -2.23 -5.45 0.19
C THR A 48 -1.67 -6.44 1.20
N LEU A 49 -0.41 -6.87 1.03
CA LEU A 49 0.28 -7.72 2.00
C LEU A 49 0.41 -7.03 3.36
N ALA A 50 0.82 -5.76 3.38
CA ALA A 50 0.95 -4.99 4.61
C ALA A 50 -0.39 -4.88 5.36
N VAL A 51 -1.46 -4.44 4.69
CA VAL A 51 -2.80 -4.32 5.29
C VAL A 51 -3.33 -5.68 5.72
N THR A 52 -3.14 -6.74 4.93
CA THR A 52 -3.52 -8.10 5.31
C THR A 52 -2.79 -8.53 6.60
N THR A 53 -1.49 -8.26 6.72
CA THR A 53 -0.74 -8.58 7.95
C THR A 53 -1.22 -7.79 9.16
N LEU A 54 -1.64 -6.53 8.97
CA LEU A 54 -2.24 -5.71 10.02
C LEU A 54 -3.60 -6.25 10.46
N LEU A 55 -4.44 -6.70 9.51
CA LEU A 55 -5.75 -7.29 9.80
C LEU A 55 -5.65 -8.66 10.47
N LEU A 56 -4.66 -9.47 10.08
CA LEU A 56 -4.38 -10.80 10.65
C LEU A 56 -3.58 -10.75 11.97
N GLY A 57 -2.99 -9.61 12.30
CA GLY A 57 -2.25 -9.43 13.56
C GLY A 57 -3.18 -9.56 14.76
N GLU A 58 -2.93 -10.54 15.63
CA GLU A 58 -3.70 -10.71 16.88
C GLU A 58 -3.50 -9.52 17.83
N SER A 59 -4.40 -9.42 18.80
CA SER A 59 -4.48 -8.42 19.88
C SER A 59 -3.13 -8.10 20.52
N ALA A 60 -3.05 -6.98 21.25
CA ALA A 60 -1.84 -6.43 21.88
C ALA A 60 -0.91 -7.44 22.60
N ASP A 61 -1.41 -8.60 23.02
CA ASP A 61 -0.62 -9.67 23.66
C ASP A 61 0.32 -10.44 22.69
N THR A 62 -0.10 -10.68 21.44
CA THR A 62 0.70 -11.38 20.42
C THR A 62 1.76 -10.48 19.78
N SER A 63 1.72 -9.16 20.03
CA SER A 63 2.73 -8.20 19.57
C SER A 63 4.14 -8.45 20.17
N ARG A 64 4.22 -9.27 21.23
CA ARG A 64 5.48 -9.76 21.81
C ARG A 64 6.21 -10.76 20.89
N LEU A 65 5.52 -11.41 19.95
CA LEU A 65 6.08 -12.28 18.91
C LEU A 65 6.31 -11.48 17.61
N GLY A 66 7.25 -10.54 17.65
CA GLY A 66 7.45 -9.45 16.68
C GLY A 66 7.75 -9.80 15.20
N GLY A 67 7.54 -11.03 14.73
CA GLY A 67 7.75 -11.44 13.35
C GLY A 67 6.73 -10.87 12.35
N LYS A 68 5.42 -10.98 12.64
CA LYS A 68 4.35 -10.51 11.76
C LYS A 68 4.33 -8.99 11.61
N THR A 69 4.48 -8.26 12.72
CA THR A 69 4.58 -6.80 12.74
C THR A 69 5.78 -6.29 11.95
N ARG A 70 6.92 -7.00 12.02
CA ARG A 70 8.13 -6.65 11.28
C ARG A 70 7.96 -6.85 9.78
N PHE A 71 7.41 -8.00 9.37
CA PHE A 71 7.12 -8.25 7.95
C PHE A 71 6.14 -7.22 7.40
N GLY A 72 5.06 -6.93 8.14
CA GLY A 72 4.09 -5.89 7.78
C GLY A 72 4.74 -4.50 7.62
N ARG A 73 5.66 -4.12 8.51
CA ARG A 73 6.42 -2.87 8.40
C ARG A 73 7.27 -2.81 7.12
N TRP A 74 7.96 -3.91 6.79
CA TRP A 74 8.75 -3.98 5.56
C TRP A 74 7.87 -3.94 4.31
N CYS A 75 6.77 -4.72 4.26
CA CYS A 75 5.80 -4.63 3.17
C CYS A 75 5.24 -3.20 3.02
N TRP A 76 4.91 -2.53 4.13
CA TRP A 76 4.45 -1.13 4.11
C TRP A 76 5.49 -0.19 3.50
N THR A 77 6.76 -0.38 3.87
CA THR A 77 7.88 0.43 3.36
C THR A 77 8.16 0.16 1.89
N PHE A 78 8.10 -1.11 1.45
CA PHE A 78 8.31 -1.49 0.06
C PHE A 78 7.17 -1.04 -0.85
N ALA A 79 5.93 -1.05 -0.35
CA ALA A 79 4.79 -0.46 -1.04
C ALA A 79 5.03 1.03 -1.31
N TRP A 80 5.38 1.78 -0.26
CA TRP A 80 5.71 3.21 -0.35
C TRP A 80 6.89 3.47 -1.29
N ALA A 81 7.99 2.72 -1.17
CA ALA A 81 9.16 2.89 -2.04
C ALA A 81 8.82 2.62 -3.51
N SER A 82 8.06 1.57 -3.79
CA SER A 82 7.59 1.26 -5.16
C SER A 82 6.65 2.35 -5.69
N TYR A 83 5.82 2.93 -4.82
CA TYR A 83 4.96 4.06 -5.17
C TYR A 83 5.77 5.32 -5.51
N LEU A 84 6.82 5.66 -4.75
CA LEU A 84 7.68 6.80 -5.09
C LEU A 84 8.41 6.59 -6.42
N ILE A 85 8.85 5.37 -6.69
CA ILE A 85 9.43 5.01 -7.99
C ILE A 85 8.37 5.15 -9.09
N HIS A 86 7.15 4.65 -8.87
CA HIS A 86 6.04 4.85 -9.81
C HIS A 86 5.79 6.34 -10.09
N LEU A 87 5.75 7.18 -9.05
CA LEU A 87 5.60 8.63 -9.19
C LEU A 87 6.71 9.23 -10.04
N ALA A 88 7.97 8.89 -9.76
CA ALA A 88 9.12 9.38 -10.53
C ALA A 88 9.09 8.92 -11.99
N VAL A 89 8.75 7.65 -12.24
CA VAL A 89 8.61 7.08 -13.59
C VAL A 89 7.47 7.77 -14.35
N ALA A 90 6.30 7.95 -13.73
CA ALA A 90 5.17 8.65 -14.35
C ALA A 90 5.51 10.12 -14.66
N PHE A 91 6.15 10.82 -13.73
CA PHE A 91 6.59 12.20 -13.96
C PHE A 91 7.61 12.31 -15.08
N HIS A 92 8.54 11.35 -15.16
CA HIS A 92 9.55 11.34 -16.21
C HIS A 92 8.98 11.05 -17.59
N PHE A 93 8.21 9.97 -17.75
CA PHE A 93 7.76 9.51 -19.07
C PHE A 93 6.46 10.17 -19.54
N TYR A 94 5.47 10.33 -18.66
CA TYR A 94 4.17 10.90 -19.04
C TYR A 94 4.12 12.42 -18.87
N HIS A 95 4.66 12.95 -17.77
CA HIS A 95 4.50 14.37 -17.46
C HIS A 95 5.68 15.25 -17.85
N GLN A 96 6.79 14.67 -18.32
CA GLN A 96 8.02 15.39 -18.70
C GLN A 96 8.48 16.36 -17.59
N TRP A 97 8.29 15.98 -16.33
CA TRP A 97 8.54 16.79 -15.14
C TRP A 97 7.77 18.12 -15.06
N SER A 98 6.73 18.30 -15.88
CA SER A 98 5.85 19.47 -15.87
C SER A 98 4.65 19.24 -14.96
N HIS A 99 4.58 20.00 -13.86
CA HIS A 99 3.42 19.99 -12.98
C HIS A 99 2.14 20.47 -13.69
N HIS A 100 2.27 21.40 -14.64
CA HIS A 100 1.14 21.86 -15.45
C HIS A 100 0.55 20.71 -16.27
N HIS A 101 1.40 19.94 -16.96
CA HIS A 101 0.97 18.81 -17.77
C HIS A 101 0.30 17.72 -16.92
N ALA A 102 0.81 17.48 -15.71
CA ALA A 102 0.19 16.57 -14.77
C ALA A 102 -1.20 17.05 -14.28
N MET A 103 -1.39 18.37 -14.09
CA MET A 103 -2.69 18.95 -13.74
C MET A 103 -3.70 18.82 -14.88
N GLU A 104 -3.28 19.06 -16.13
CA GLU A 104 -4.14 18.88 -17.31
C GLU A 104 -4.58 17.43 -17.44
N HIS A 105 -3.66 16.49 -17.36
CA HIS A 105 -3.98 15.07 -17.40
C HIS A 105 -4.94 14.66 -16.27
N THR A 106 -4.73 15.19 -15.06
CA THR A 106 -5.63 14.91 -13.93
C THR A 106 -7.03 15.46 -14.18
N ARG A 107 -7.15 16.62 -14.83
CA ARG A 107 -8.44 17.20 -15.23
C ARG A 107 -9.15 16.32 -16.26
N GLU A 108 -8.43 15.76 -17.22
CA GLU A 108 -9.00 14.87 -18.24
C GLU A 108 -9.55 13.58 -17.62
N VAL A 109 -8.82 12.97 -16.68
CA VAL A 109 -9.20 11.69 -16.07
C VAL A 109 -10.26 11.83 -14.99
N SER A 110 -10.12 12.85 -14.13
CA SER A 110 -10.96 13.01 -12.92
C SER A 110 -12.01 14.11 -13.03
N GLY A 111 -11.96 14.94 -14.07
CA GLY A 111 -12.79 16.13 -14.23
C GLY A 111 -12.28 17.38 -13.50
N SER A 112 -11.25 17.26 -12.63
CA SER A 112 -10.67 18.39 -11.88
C SER A 112 -9.15 18.29 -11.83
N GLY A 113 -8.45 19.31 -12.32
CA GLY A 113 -6.97 19.32 -12.32
C GLY A 113 -6.37 19.45 -10.93
N GLU A 114 -7.14 20.02 -10.00
CA GLU A 114 -6.82 20.15 -8.58
C GLU A 114 -6.73 18.78 -7.88
N GLY A 115 -7.28 17.72 -8.48
CA GLY A 115 -7.15 16.34 -8.02
C GLY A 115 -5.69 15.91 -7.82
N ILE A 116 -4.72 16.54 -8.52
CA ILE A 116 -3.30 16.22 -8.34
C ILE A 116 -2.81 16.55 -6.93
N PHE A 117 -3.39 17.56 -6.27
CA PHE A 117 -3.02 17.92 -4.90
C PHE A 117 -3.42 16.83 -3.90
N VAL A 118 -4.47 16.05 -4.20
CA VAL A 118 -4.85 14.88 -3.39
C VAL A 118 -3.76 13.80 -3.48
N SER A 119 -3.18 13.56 -4.66
CA SER A 119 -2.04 12.65 -4.82
C SER A 119 -0.77 13.15 -4.12
N HIS A 120 -0.52 14.46 -4.13
CA HIS A 120 0.59 15.04 -3.35
C HIS A 120 0.37 14.86 -1.84
N LEU A 121 -0.84 15.12 -1.35
CA LEU A 121 -1.20 14.90 0.05
C LEU A 121 -1.02 13.43 0.45
N PHE A 122 -1.45 12.49 -0.41
CA PHE A 122 -1.21 11.05 -0.22
C PHE A 122 0.29 10.73 -0.11
N THR A 123 1.11 11.28 -0.99
CA THR A 123 2.57 11.09 -0.95
C THR A 123 3.16 11.57 0.38
N ILE A 124 2.77 12.76 0.83
CA ILE A 124 3.26 13.35 2.08
C ILE A 124 2.82 12.51 3.29
N LEU A 125 1.53 12.22 3.40
CA LEU A 125 0.97 11.48 4.53
C LEU A 125 1.56 10.07 4.65
N TRP A 126 1.70 9.36 3.52
CA TRP A 126 2.30 8.03 3.53
C TRP A 126 3.78 8.08 3.90
N THR A 127 4.52 9.06 3.38
CA THR A 127 5.93 9.26 3.74
C THR A 127 6.09 9.52 5.24
N LEU A 128 5.28 10.43 5.80
CA LEU A 128 5.29 10.71 7.23
C LEU A 128 4.95 9.49 8.08
N ASP A 129 3.97 8.67 7.66
CA ASP A 129 3.61 7.44 8.38
C ASP A 129 4.74 6.41 8.39
N VAL A 130 5.39 6.18 7.22
CA VAL A 130 6.56 5.29 7.12
C VAL A 130 7.69 5.80 8.00
N LEU A 131 8.03 7.10 7.91
CA LEU A 131 9.08 7.70 8.72
C LEU A 131 8.77 7.60 10.22
N TRP A 132 7.52 7.86 10.63
CA TRP A 132 7.10 7.71 12.02
C TRP A 132 7.30 6.28 12.52
N TRP A 133 6.93 5.27 11.72
CA TRP A 133 7.09 3.86 12.11
C TRP A 133 8.56 3.45 12.28
N TRP A 134 9.47 4.03 11.49
CA TRP A 134 10.90 3.72 11.57
C TRP A 134 11.64 4.53 12.64
N VAL A 135 11.35 5.83 12.78
CA VAL A 135 12.04 6.73 13.70
C VAL A 135 11.58 6.51 15.15
N ALA A 136 10.27 6.32 15.36
CA ALA A 136 9.70 6.18 16.69
C ALA A 136 8.72 5.00 16.78
N PRO A 137 9.20 3.75 16.63
CA PRO A 137 8.33 2.57 16.58
C PRO A 137 7.47 2.42 17.85
N GLY A 138 7.99 2.79 19.02
CA GLY A 138 7.22 2.76 20.27
C GLY A 138 6.04 3.74 20.28
N LEU A 139 6.23 4.96 19.74
CA LEU A 139 5.15 5.94 19.61
C LEU A 139 4.16 5.54 18.51
N TYR A 140 4.65 5.01 17.39
CA TYR A 140 3.81 4.54 16.29
C TYR A 140 2.84 3.43 16.74
N MET A 141 3.30 2.51 17.58
CA MET A 141 2.47 1.43 18.12
C MET A 141 1.44 1.92 19.16
N ARG A 142 1.65 3.11 19.71
CA ARG A 142 0.73 3.77 20.67
C ARG A 142 -0.12 4.86 20.02
N ARG A 143 -0.09 4.98 18.68
CA ARG A 143 -0.84 6.01 17.96
C ARG A 143 -2.34 5.88 18.24
N PRO A 144 -3.09 7.00 18.32
CA PRO A 144 -4.53 6.95 18.46
C PRO A 144 -5.17 6.18 17.28
N VAL A 145 -6.20 5.39 17.57
CA VAL A 145 -6.89 4.56 16.57
C VAL A 145 -7.45 5.41 15.42
N TRP A 146 -7.96 6.60 15.71
CA TRP A 146 -8.53 7.50 14.71
C TRP A 146 -7.49 7.95 13.66
N VAL A 147 -6.22 8.12 14.04
CA VAL A 147 -5.14 8.48 13.10
C VAL A 147 -4.94 7.34 12.10
N GLY A 148 -4.90 6.10 12.60
CA GLY A 148 -4.81 4.91 11.76
C GLY A 148 -6.01 4.78 10.82
N LEU A 149 -7.23 4.99 11.33
CA LEU A 149 -8.46 4.93 10.55
C LEU A 149 -8.52 6.00 9.45
N LEU A 150 -8.19 7.26 9.77
CA LEU A 150 -8.19 8.33 8.78
C LEU A 150 -7.16 8.08 7.68
N LEU A 151 -5.93 7.71 8.04
CA LEU A 151 -4.90 7.41 7.05
C LEU A 151 -5.32 6.25 6.14
N HIS A 152 -5.71 5.11 6.71
CA HIS A 152 -6.08 3.94 5.90
C HIS A 152 -7.37 4.18 5.12
N GLY A 153 -8.33 4.92 5.67
CA GLY A 153 -9.54 5.33 4.95
C GLY A 153 -9.22 6.21 3.75
N PHE A 154 -8.32 7.18 3.91
CA PHE A 154 -7.84 8.01 2.82
C PHE A 154 -7.10 7.20 1.74
N MET A 155 -6.22 6.28 2.16
CA MET A 155 -5.51 5.40 1.23
C MET A 155 -6.47 4.45 0.48
N VAL A 156 -7.45 3.87 1.17
CA VAL A 156 -8.50 3.05 0.54
C VAL A 156 -9.26 3.88 -0.49
N PHE A 157 -9.65 5.10 -0.14
CA PHE A 157 -10.34 6.00 -1.05
C PHE A 157 -9.54 6.27 -2.33
N ILE A 158 -8.28 6.70 -2.22
CA ILE A 158 -7.48 7.05 -3.40
C ILE A 158 -7.14 5.82 -4.25
N ILE A 159 -6.81 4.68 -3.62
CA ILE A 159 -6.50 3.42 -4.32
C ILE A 159 -7.75 2.87 -5.01
N PHE A 160 -8.92 2.94 -4.37
CA PHE A 160 -10.18 2.49 -4.96
C PHE A 160 -10.54 3.33 -6.18
N ASN A 161 -10.43 4.66 -6.09
CA ASN A 161 -10.66 5.51 -7.25
C ASN A 161 -9.66 5.20 -8.39
N GLY A 162 -8.37 5.07 -8.06
CA GLY A 162 -7.33 4.77 -9.05
C GLY A 162 -7.41 3.39 -9.69
N THR A 163 -7.93 2.37 -9.00
CA THR A 163 -7.94 0.98 -9.51
C THR A 163 -9.30 0.46 -9.96
N VAL A 164 -10.40 1.07 -9.49
CA VAL A 164 -11.77 0.60 -9.77
C VAL A 164 -12.57 1.64 -10.54
N VAL A 165 -12.53 2.91 -10.11
CA VAL A 165 -13.38 3.96 -10.70
C VAL A 165 -12.82 4.43 -12.04
N TYR A 166 -11.55 4.84 -12.07
CA TYR A 166 -10.93 5.41 -13.27
C TYR A 166 -10.36 4.35 -14.23
N GLU A 167 -9.99 3.18 -13.72
CA GLU A 167 -9.42 2.10 -14.53
C GLU A 167 -10.48 1.23 -15.21
N THR A 168 -10.11 0.58 -16.32
CA THR A 168 -11.01 -0.30 -17.10
C THR A 168 -10.39 -1.69 -17.33
N GLY A 169 -11.17 -2.62 -17.89
CA GLY A 169 -10.69 -3.96 -18.24
C GLY A 169 -10.30 -4.81 -17.03
N MET A 170 -9.25 -5.62 -17.18
CA MET A 170 -8.82 -6.60 -16.17
C MET A 170 -8.31 -5.97 -14.87
N ILE A 171 -7.80 -4.73 -14.92
CA ILE A 171 -7.29 -4.03 -13.73
C ILE A 171 -8.41 -3.67 -12.77
N ARG A 172 -9.57 -3.25 -13.29
CA ARG A 172 -10.77 -3.00 -12.48
C ARG A 172 -11.18 -4.24 -11.69
N TRP A 173 -11.18 -5.41 -12.34
CA TRP A 173 -11.53 -6.68 -11.70
C TRP A 173 -10.50 -7.11 -10.65
N ALA A 174 -9.21 -6.92 -10.94
CA ALA A 174 -8.15 -7.17 -9.95
C ALA A 174 -8.29 -6.24 -8.73
N GLY A 175 -8.62 -4.96 -8.94
CA GLY A 175 -8.91 -4.00 -7.88
C GLY A 175 -10.10 -4.42 -7.04
N LEU A 176 -11.22 -4.79 -7.67
CA LEU A 176 -12.40 -5.32 -6.97
C LEU A 176 -12.06 -6.56 -6.13
N ALA A 177 -11.35 -7.54 -6.71
CA ALA A 177 -10.94 -8.74 -5.99
C ALA A 177 -10.05 -8.42 -4.77
N MET A 178 -9.11 -7.47 -4.91
CA MET A 178 -8.27 -6.98 -3.82
C MET A 178 -9.11 -6.35 -2.69
N PHE A 179 -10.06 -5.47 -3.02
CA PHE A 179 -10.93 -4.83 -2.02
C PHE A 179 -11.89 -5.83 -1.37
N THR A 180 -12.43 -6.79 -2.11
CA THR A 180 -13.24 -7.88 -1.55
C THR A 180 -12.43 -8.73 -0.58
N TRP A 181 -11.18 -9.07 -0.90
CA TRP A 181 -10.29 -9.78 0.00
C TRP A 181 -10.05 -9.00 1.30
N LEU A 182 -9.67 -7.72 1.21
CA LEU A 182 -9.41 -6.89 2.38
C LEU A 182 -10.68 -6.67 3.22
N GLY A 183 -11.83 -6.49 2.58
CA GLY A 183 -13.13 -6.40 3.25
C GLY A 183 -13.50 -7.68 4.00
N ALA A 184 -13.28 -8.85 3.38
CA ALA A 184 -13.49 -10.14 4.03
C ALA A 184 -12.56 -10.32 5.24
N MET A 185 -11.28 -9.96 5.12
CA MET A 185 -10.32 -10.01 6.23
C MET A 185 -10.72 -9.07 7.38
N ALA A 186 -11.17 -7.86 7.06
CA ALA A 186 -11.66 -6.90 8.06
C ALA A 186 -12.92 -7.42 8.76
N LEU A 187 -13.88 -7.97 8.02
CA LEU A 187 -15.09 -8.57 8.58
C LEU A 187 -14.76 -9.74 9.51
N ILE A 188 -13.90 -10.66 9.08
CA ILE A 188 -13.45 -11.79 9.90
C ILE A 188 -12.80 -11.30 11.20
N ARG A 189 -11.99 -10.24 11.13
CA ARG A 189 -11.37 -9.63 12.31
C ARG A 189 -12.44 -9.05 13.26
N MET A 190 -13.40 -8.29 12.74
CA MET A 190 -14.49 -7.71 13.54
C MET A 190 -15.31 -8.81 14.22
N LEU A 191 -15.69 -9.86 13.49
CA LEU A 191 -16.45 -10.99 14.03
C LEU A 191 -15.69 -11.73 15.15
N LYS A 192 -14.36 -11.83 15.06
CA LYS A 192 -13.53 -12.39 16.14
C LYS A 192 -13.48 -11.49 17.37
N GLN A 193 -13.50 -10.17 17.20
CA GLN A 193 -13.46 -9.20 18.31
C GLN A 193 -14.79 -9.09 19.06
N VAL A 194 -15.92 -9.37 18.40
CA VAL A 194 -17.27 -9.36 19.02
C VAL A 194 -17.57 -10.64 19.82
N ARG A 195 -16.75 -11.69 19.72
CA ARG A 195 -16.92 -12.93 20.50
C ARG A 195 -16.10 -13.01 21.82
N PRO A 196 -16.07 -12.04 22.76
CA PRO A 196 -15.63 -12.29 24.11
C PRO A 196 -16.85 -12.50 25.05
N VAL A 197 -16.76 -13.56 25.87
CA VAL A 197 -17.65 -13.95 26.99
C VAL A 197 -18.83 -14.89 26.66
N GLN A 198 -18.54 -16.19 26.50
CA GLN A 198 -19.44 -17.30 26.87
C GLN A 198 -18.63 -18.44 27.53
N ARG A 199 -17.77 -18.10 28.50
CA ARG A 199 -17.09 -19.11 29.34
C ARG A 199 -17.19 -18.74 30.83
N ILE A 200 -18.42 -18.65 31.31
CA ILE A 200 -18.85 -18.80 32.71
C ILE A 200 -20.25 -19.44 32.52
N ASP A 201 -20.40 -20.76 32.54
CA ASP A 201 -20.59 -21.55 33.75
C ASP A 201 -20.20 -23.01 33.49
N GLN A 202 -19.29 -23.55 34.30
CA GLN A 202 -19.33 -24.97 34.66
C GLN A 202 -19.61 -25.05 36.18
N PRO A 203 -20.77 -25.56 36.60
CA PRO A 203 -20.98 -25.87 38.00
C PRO A 203 -20.09 -27.07 38.39
N ARG A 204 -19.50 -26.98 39.58
CA ARG A 204 -18.71 -28.03 40.24
C ARG A 204 -19.57 -29.20 40.68
#